data_AF-A0A8J5XWP0-F1
#
_entry.id   AF-A0A8J5XWP0-F1
#
_cell.length_a   1.000
_cell.length_b   1.000
_cell.length_c   1.000
_cell.angle_alpha   90.00
_cell.angle_beta   90.00
_cell.angle_gamma   90.00
#
_symmetry.space_group_name_H-M   'P 1'
#
loop_
_entity.id
_entity.type
_entity.pdbx_description
1 polymer ?
#
loop_
_entity_poly.entity_id
_entity_poly.type
_entity_poly.pdbx_seq_one_letter_code
_entity_poly.pdbx_strand_id
1 'polypeptide(L)'
;MPYLLHLVLGEGMAVFCGAAGNKFLFSGQNKYVTSWWPDSIKKALMDPSSVDNSSKEESTKLRAYLPPFLKPESLQHFIPVMDIMAKEHLNQHWSPYNEVQVFPLSKKYTFALACRLFMSVTDDSEIENFAKPFALATAGLMSVPIDLPGKTFNRAVKAGRLIRQRLLALITKKKNEILEKGKTVASDLVDSMLMDGMTEVEIGNKIVGFFIASHDTTSTAITFIVSYLSDYPEVYNRVLEGT
;
A
#
# COMPACT_ATOMS: atom_id res chain seq x y z
N MET A 1 -37.47 -2.69 -5.53
CA MET A 1 -36.08 -2.74 -5.01
C MET A 1 -36.11 -2.23 -3.58
N PRO A 2 -35.92 -3.06 -2.54
CA PRO A 2 -35.76 -2.54 -1.19
C PRO A 2 -34.26 -2.29 -0.95
N TYR A 3 -33.85 -1.03 -0.89
CA TYR A 3 -32.55 -0.68 -0.32
C TYR A 3 -32.76 -0.60 1.20
N LEU A 4 -32.29 -1.61 1.94
CA LEU A 4 -32.17 -1.46 3.39
C LEU A 4 -31.04 -0.44 3.64
N LEU A 5 -31.39 0.73 4.19
CA LEU A 5 -30.41 1.65 4.76
C LEU A 5 -29.89 1.01 6.04
N HIS A 6 -28.64 0.56 6.03
CA HIS A 6 -27.94 0.17 7.25
C HIS A 6 -26.98 1.29 7.65
N LEU A 7 -26.92 1.58 8.95
CA LEU A 7 -25.88 2.43 9.52
C LEU A 7 -24.58 1.63 9.56
N VAL A 8 -23.65 1.96 8.68
CA VAL A 8 -22.30 1.37 8.67
C VAL A 8 -21.32 2.50 8.96
N LEU A 9 -20.56 2.37 10.05
CA LEU A 9 -19.62 3.41 10.51
C LEU A 9 -20.27 4.79 10.75
N GLY A 10 -21.56 4.81 11.11
CA GLY A 10 -22.31 6.04 11.35
C GLY A 10 -22.95 6.66 10.12
N GLU A 11 -22.74 6.09 8.94
CA GLU A 11 -23.27 6.60 7.67
C GLU A 11 -24.43 5.75 7.15
N GLY A 12 -25.40 6.40 6.49
CA GLY A 12 -26.48 5.71 5.79
C GLY A 12 -25.94 5.01 4.54
N MET A 13 -25.94 3.68 4.52
CA MET A 13 -25.28 2.90 3.48
C MET A 13 -26.28 2.07 2.67
N ALA A 14 -26.19 2.15 1.34
CA ALA A 14 -26.85 1.25 0.41
C ALA A 14 -25.83 0.23 -0.12
N VAL A 15 -26.13 -1.07 0.03
CA VAL A 15 -25.25 -2.15 -0.40
C VAL A 15 -25.70 -2.70 -1.75
N PHE A 16 -24.79 -2.70 -2.72
CA PHE A 16 -24.99 -3.30 -4.04
C PHE A 16 -24.19 -4.60 -4.12
N CYS A 17 -24.81 -5.65 -4.66
CA CYS A 17 -24.19 -6.97 -4.82
C CYS A 17 -24.36 -7.47 -6.26
N GLY A 18 -23.49 -8.40 -6.67
CA GLY A 18 -23.55 -9.05 -7.98
C GLY A 18 -23.07 -8.18 -9.15
N ALA A 19 -22.96 -8.81 -10.32
CA ALA A 19 -22.36 -8.18 -11.50
C ALA A 19 -23.07 -6.89 -11.94
N ALA A 20 -24.41 -6.86 -11.89
CA ALA A 20 -25.19 -5.69 -12.28
C ALA A 20 -24.96 -4.49 -11.34
N GLY A 21 -24.96 -4.71 -10.03
CA GLY A 21 -24.68 -3.68 -9.03
C GLY A 21 -23.25 -3.13 -9.14
N ASN A 22 -22.28 -4.03 -9.28
CA ASN A 22 -20.88 -3.65 -9.50
C ASN A 22 -20.71 -2.84 -10.79
N LYS A 23 -21.34 -3.27 -11.88
CA LYS A 23 -21.31 -2.53 -13.16
C LYS A 23 -21.89 -1.13 -12.99
N PHE A 24 -23.02 -0.97 -12.29
CA PHE A 24 -23.60 0.34 -12.02
C PHE A 24 -22.61 1.26 -11.28
N LEU A 25 -21.99 0.78 -10.20
CA LEU A 25 -21.02 1.55 -9.41
C LEU A 25 -19.79 1.95 -10.24
N PHE A 26 -19.16 1.00 -10.92
CA PHE A 26 -17.91 1.25 -11.65
C PHE A 26 -18.13 2.03 -12.96
N SER A 27 -19.26 1.86 -13.64
CA SER A 27 -19.57 2.65 -14.86
C SER A 27 -20.11 4.05 -14.53
N GLY A 28 -20.65 4.24 -13.33
CA GLY A 28 -21.14 5.53 -12.83
C GLY A 28 -20.11 6.39 -12.09
N GLN A 29 -18.85 5.96 -12.02
CA GLN A 29 -17.81 6.68 -11.29
C GLN A 29 -17.66 8.12 -11.80
N ASN A 30 -17.64 9.07 -10.86
CA ASN A 30 -17.59 10.52 -11.09
C ASN A 30 -18.80 11.12 -11.84
N LYS A 31 -19.83 10.31 -12.15
CA LYS A 31 -21.09 10.74 -12.75
C LYS A 31 -22.25 10.65 -11.77
N TYR A 32 -22.38 9.50 -11.09
CA TYR A 32 -23.43 9.21 -10.12
C TYR A 32 -22.88 8.90 -8.73
N VAL A 33 -21.64 8.41 -8.65
CA VAL A 33 -20.97 8.04 -7.41
C VAL A 33 -19.54 8.58 -7.39
N THR A 34 -19.02 8.87 -6.21
CA THR A 34 -17.63 9.26 -5.99
C THR A 34 -16.99 8.35 -4.96
N SER A 35 -15.66 8.28 -4.94
CA SER A 35 -14.95 7.55 -3.90
C SER A 35 -15.15 8.23 -2.56
N TRP A 36 -15.46 7.43 -1.55
CA TRP A 36 -15.65 7.86 -0.17
C TRP A 36 -14.81 6.98 0.74
N TRP A 37 -14.23 7.58 1.78
CA TRP A 37 -13.49 6.90 2.83
C TRP A 37 -14.00 7.36 4.19
N PRO A 38 -14.14 6.45 5.17
CA PRO A 38 -14.49 6.80 6.55
C PRO A 38 -13.54 7.87 7.12
N ASP A 39 -14.09 8.80 7.91
CA ASP A 39 -13.32 9.85 8.59
C ASP A 39 -12.23 9.29 9.49
N SER A 40 -12.48 8.11 10.08
CA SER A 40 -11.49 7.38 10.88
C SER A 40 -10.23 7.04 10.08
N ILE A 41 -10.41 6.53 8.85
CA ILE A 41 -9.32 6.17 7.95
C ILE A 41 -8.56 7.43 7.50
N LYS A 42 -9.30 8.48 7.10
CA LYS A 42 -8.70 9.77 6.72
C LYS A 42 -7.86 10.34 7.87
N LYS A 43 -8.39 10.37 9.09
CA LYS A 43 -7.68 10.86 10.29
C LYS A 43 -6.44 10.04 10.63
N ALA A 44 -6.50 8.72 10.46
CA ALA A 44 -5.39 7.84 10.81
C ALA A 44 -4.23 7.92 9.80
N LEU A 45 -4.51 8.14 8.51
CA LEU A 45 -3.52 7.95 7.45
C LEU A 45 -3.17 9.19 6.65
N MET A 46 -4.11 10.13 6.49
CA MET A 46 -3.93 11.28 5.61
C MET A 46 -3.45 12.50 6.39
N ASP A 47 -2.75 13.39 5.69
CA ASP A 47 -2.45 14.70 6.25
C ASP A 47 -3.73 15.54 6.38
N PRO A 48 -4.01 16.18 7.53
CA PRO A 48 -5.20 17.03 7.70
C PRO A 48 -5.35 18.09 6.60
N SER A 49 -4.24 18.64 6.08
CA SER A 49 -4.26 19.62 4.99
C SER A 49 -4.72 19.05 3.64
N SER A 50 -4.71 17.72 3.49
CA SER A 50 -5.14 17.00 2.28
C SER A 50 -6.54 16.39 2.37
N VAL A 51 -7.17 16.40 3.55
CA VAL A 51 -8.50 15.79 3.78
C VAL A 51 -9.63 16.56 3.07
N ASP A 52 -9.46 17.87 2.88
CA ASP A 52 -10.44 18.74 2.23
C ASP A 52 -10.30 18.81 0.71
N ASN A 53 -9.24 18.22 0.14
CA ASN A 53 -9.13 18.08 -1.31
C ASN A 53 -10.29 17.19 -1.78
N SER A 54 -11.04 17.65 -2.79
CA SER A 54 -12.16 16.86 -3.31
C SER A 54 -11.63 15.47 -3.70
N SER A 55 -12.26 14.40 -3.21
CA SER A 55 -11.86 13.02 -3.50
C SER A 55 -11.76 12.73 -5.01
N LYS A 56 -12.46 13.55 -5.82
CA LYS A 56 -12.40 13.59 -7.28
C LYS A 56 -11.04 14.03 -7.81
N GLU A 57 -10.43 15.08 -7.25
CA GLU A 57 -9.16 15.62 -7.71
C GLU A 57 -7.98 14.73 -7.29
N GLU A 58 -8.01 14.24 -6.05
CA GLU A 58 -6.98 13.29 -5.56
C GLU A 58 -7.01 11.96 -6.32
N SER A 59 -8.20 11.37 -6.54
CA SER A 59 -8.32 10.10 -7.27
C SER A 59 -7.90 10.23 -8.74
N THR A 60 -8.16 11.38 -9.37
CA THR A 60 -7.71 11.65 -10.75
C THR A 60 -6.19 11.80 -10.80
N LYS A 61 -5.59 12.57 -9.88
CA LYS A 61 -4.13 12.73 -9.78
C LYS A 61 -3.44 11.39 -9.48
N LEU A 62 -3.95 10.58 -8.55
CA LEU A 62 -3.39 9.26 -8.23
C LEU A 62 -3.42 8.30 -9.42
N ARG A 63 -4.52 8.29 -10.18
CA ARG A 63 -4.69 7.45 -11.38
C ARG A 63 -3.78 7.87 -12.54
N ALA A 64 -3.22 9.08 -12.53
CA ALA A 64 -2.27 9.50 -13.55
C ALA A 64 -0.87 8.89 -13.33
N TYR A 65 -0.47 8.61 -12.08
CA TYR A 65 0.88 8.15 -11.74
C TYR A 65 1.04 6.63 -11.64
N LEU A 66 -0.04 5.90 -11.35
CA LEU A 66 -0.01 4.44 -11.33
C LEU A 66 0.30 3.82 -12.72
N PRO A 67 -0.32 4.25 -13.84
CA PRO A 67 -0.07 3.61 -15.13
C PRO A 67 1.38 3.72 -15.62
N PRO A 68 2.08 4.87 -15.53
CA PRO A 68 3.50 4.94 -15.90
C PRO A 68 4.41 4.07 -15.02
N PHE A 69 4.08 3.90 -13.74
CA PHE A 69 4.82 3.03 -12.83
C PHE A 69 4.55 1.54 -13.12
N LEU A 70 3.32 1.19 -13.51
CA LEU A 70 2.88 -0.19 -13.76
C LEU A 70 2.89 -0.59 -15.24
N LYS A 71 3.40 0.25 -16.14
CA LYS A 71 3.51 -0.08 -17.57
C LYS A 71 4.50 -1.24 -17.77
N PRO A 72 4.34 -2.06 -18.82
CA PRO A 72 5.19 -3.22 -19.08
C PRO A 72 6.68 -2.91 -19.03
N GLU A 73 7.12 -1.78 -19.58
CA GLU A 73 8.52 -1.39 -19.60
C GLU A 73 9.05 -1.15 -18.19
N SER A 74 8.28 -0.46 -17.32
CA SER A 74 8.67 -0.24 -15.92
C SER A 74 8.70 -1.54 -15.14
N LEU A 75 7.72 -2.42 -15.36
CA LEU A 75 7.66 -3.73 -14.69
C LEU A 75 8.86 -4.62 -15.04
N GLN A 76 9.33 -4.58 -16.29
CA GLN A 76 10.54 -5.32 -16.69
C GLN A 76 11.78 -4.93 -15.88
N HIS A 77 11.87 -3.67 -15.42
CA HIS A 77 12.96 -3.23 -14.54
C HIS A 77 12.78 -3.70 -13.10
N PHE A 78 11.54 -3.93 -12.65
CA PHE A 78 11.26 -4.39 -11.29
C PHE A 78 11.42 -5.91 -11.13
N ILE A 79 11.19 -6.70 -12.18
CA ILE A 79 11.27 -8.17 -12.12
C ILE A 79 12.61 -8.66 -11.56
N PRO A 80 13.79 -8.19 -12.03
CA PRO A 80 15.06 -8.64 -11.47
C PRO A 80 15.21 -8.30 -9.98
N VAL A 81 14.71 -7.14 -9.55
CA VAL A 81 14.73 -6.73 -8.15
C VAL A 81 13.83 -7.63 -7.31
N MET A 82 12.62 -7.91 -7.79
CA MET A 82 11.67 -8.83 -7.13
C MET A 82 12.24 -10.25 -7.01
N ASP A 83 12.85 -10.78 -8.07
CA ASP A 83 13.43 -12.12 -8.09
C ASP A 83 14.59 -12.26 -7.09
N ILE A 84 15.53 -11.29 -7.09
CA ILE A 84 16.66 -11.28 -6.15
C ILE A 84 16.14 -11.20 -4.71
N MET A 85 15.26 -10.25 -4.41
CA MET A 85 14.74 -10.08 -3.05
C MET A 85 13.93 -11.29 -2.58
N ALA A 86 13.17 -11.94 -3.47
CA ALA A 86 12.43 -13.15 -3.14
C ALA A 86 13.38 -14.30 -2.76
N LYS A 87 14.42 -14.52 -3.57
CA LYS A 87 15.44 -15.56 -3.31
C LYS A 87 16.18 -15.30 -2.00
N GLU A 88 16.62 -14.07 -1.77
CA GLU A 88 17.28 -13.69 -0.51
C GLU A 88 16.36 -13.91 0.69
N HIS A 89 15.10 -13.49 0.60
CA HIS A 89 14.12 -13.67 1.66
C HIS A 89 13.87 -15.15 2.00
N LEU A 90 13.70 -15.99 0.97
CA LEU A 90 13.54 -17.44 1.14
C LEU A 90 14.79 -18.08 1.76
N ASN A 91 15.98 -17.70 1.31
CA ASN A 91 17.24 -18.23 1.84
C ASN A 91 17.48 -17.83 3.30
N GLN A 92 17.11 -16.62 3.70
CA GLN A 92 17.35 -16.11 5.05
C GLN A 92 16.28 -16.50 6.05
N HIS A 93 15.02 -16.60 5.63
CA HIS A 93 13.88 -16.70 6.55
C HIS A 93 13.04 -17.97 6.39
N TRP A 94 13.24 -18.74 5.32
CA TRP A 94 12.48 -19.97 5.07
C TRP A 94 13.39 -21.19 5.18
N SER A 95 14.36 -21.30 4.27
CA SER A 95 15.24 -22.48 4.12
C SER A 95 15.95 -22.95 5.40
N PRO A 96 16.39 -22.07 6.32
CA PRO A 96 17.06 -22.50 7.56
C PRO A 96 16.12 -23.14 8.60
N TYR A 97 14.80 -23.10 8.38
CA TYR A 97 13.80 -23.52 9.36
C TYR A 97 12.94 -24.67 8.81
N ASN A 98 12.61 -25.64 9.66
CA ASN A 98 11.75 -26.76 9.28
C ASN A 98 10.27 -26.37 9.15
N GLU A 99 9.85 -25.35 9.90
CA GLU A 99 8.48 -24.83 9.90
C GLU A 99 8.55 -23.30 9.95
N VAL A 100 7.65 -22.65 9.20
CA VAL A 100 7.57 -21.20 9.14
C VAL A 100 6.13 -20.72 9.15
N GLN A 101 5.91 -19.52 9.70
CA GLN A 101 4.64 -18.82 9.57
C GLN A 101 4.63 -17.98 8.29
N VAL A 102 3.91 -18.46 7.28
CA VAL A 102 3.88 -17.86 5.93
C VAL A 102 3.40 -16.41 5.95
N PHE A 103 2.33 -16.10 6.68
CA PHE A 103 1.74 -14.75 6.64
C PHE A 103 2.68 -13.67 7.21
N PRO A 104 3.26 -13.80 8.43
CA PRO A 104 4.26 -12.87 8.92
C PRO A 104 5.47 -12.69 7.99
N LEU A 105 5.99 -13.78 7.42
CA LEU A 105 7.14 -13.70 6.50
C LEU A 105 6.77 -13.02 5.18
N SER A 106 5.59 -13.32 4.64
CA SER A 106 5.06 -12.66 3.43
C SER A 106 4.88 -11.16 3.67
N LYS A 107 4.38 -10.73 4.84
CA LYS A 107 4.30 -9.31 5.22
C LYS A 107 5.68 -8.66 5.27
N LYS A 108 6.66 -9.32 5.91
CA LYS A 108 8.05 -8.82 5.96
C LYS A 108 8.62 -8.62 4.56
N TYR A 109 8.46 -9.62 3.69
CA TYR A 109 8.91 -9.57 2.30
C TYR A 109 8.25 -8.43 1.51
N THR A 110 6.91 -8.37 1.49
CA THR A 110 6.21 -7.37 0.66
C THR A 110 6.41 -5.95 1.17
N PHE A 111 6.61 -5.76 2.47
CA PHE A 111 6.95 -4.45 3.03
C PHE A 111 8.34 -3.98 2.58
N ALA A 112 9.35 -4.85 2.70
CA ALA A 112 10.70 -4.54 2.23
C ALA A 112 10.73 -4.28 0.72
N LEU A 113 9.97 -5.05 -0.07
CA LEU A 113 9.85 -4.85 -1.50
C LEU A 113 9.20 -3.49 -1.84
N ALA A 114 8.14 -3.09 -1.13
CA ALA A 114 7.53 -1.77 -1.29
C ALA A 114 8.52 -0.64 -0.96
N CYS A 115 9.28 -0.77 0.13
CA CYS A 115 10.38 0.15 0.47
C CYS A 115 11.41 0.27 -0.67
N ARG A 116 11.81 -0.86 -1.26
CA ARG A 116 12.77 -0.89 -2.36
C ARG A 116 12.22 -0.22 -3.62
N LEU A 117 11.03 -0.61 -4.06
CA LEU A 117 10.47 -0.16 -5.34
C LEU A 117 9.96 1.29 -5.31
N PHE A 118 9.41 1.73 -4.19
CA PHE A 118 8.83 3.07 -4.10
C PHE A 118 9.84 4.14 -3.69
N MET A 119 10.84 3.78 -2.89
CA MET A 119 11.72 4.76 -2.24
C MET A 119 13.21 4.43 -2.33
N SER A 120 13.60 3.33 -2.98
CA SER A 120 14.99 2.82 -2.99
C SER A 120 15.60 2.62 -1.60
N VAL A 121 14.78 2.34 -0.59
CA VAL A 121 15.27 2.04 0.77
C VAL A 121 15.72 0.59 0.84
N THR A 122 16.95 0.38 1.32
CA THR A 122 17.61 -0.94 1.34
C THR A 122 18.14 -1.33 2.71
N ASP A 123 18.30 -0.38 3.63
CA ASP A 123 18.79 -0.65 4.97
C ASP A 123 17.69 -1.30 5.82
N ASP A 124 17.97 -2.47 6.39
CA ASP A 124 16.99 -3.23 7.18
C ASP A 124 16.47 -2.46 8.40
N SER A 125 17.34 -1.65 9.03
CA SER A 125 16.95 -0.82 10.18
C SER A 125 15.99 0.29 9.74
N GLU A 126 16.24 0.92 8.60
CA GLU A 126 15.32 1.91 8.03
C GLU A 126 13.98 1.28 7.62
N ILE A 127 14.00 0.09 7.00
CA ILE A 127 12.78 -0.67 6.66
C ILE A 127 11.98 -0.99 7.93
N GLU A 128 12.62 -1.52 8.98
CA GLU A 128 11.97 -1.84 10.25
C GLU A 128 11.41 -0.59 10.93
N ASN A 129 12.12 0.53 10.82
CA ASN A 129 11.63 1.82 11.26
C ASN A 129 10.33 2.19 10.55
N PHE A 130 10.16 1.96 9.25
CA PHE A 130 8.86 2.18 8.61
C PHE A 130 7.82 1.11 9.00
N ALA A 131 8.21 -0.17 9.08
CA ALA A 131 7.27 -1.28 9.27
C ALA A 131 6.47 -1.19 10.57
N LYS A 132 7.11 -0.85 11.70
CA LYS A 132 6.45 -0.82 13.03
C LYS A 132 5.28 0.18 13.08
N PRO A 133 5.45 1.47 12.72
CA PRO A 133 4.33 2.40 12.63
C PRO A 133 3.27 1.96 11.62
N PHE A 134 3.64 1.43 10.46
CA PHE A 134 2.66 0.97 9.46
C PHE A 134 1.77 -0.16 9.98
N ALA A 135 2.33 -1.12 10.72
CA ALA A 135 1.55 -2.17 11.38
C ALA A 135 0.54 -1.61 12.39
N LEU A 136 0.94 -0.60 13.18
CA LEU A 136 0.03 0.07 14.12
C LEU A 136 -1.06 0.88 13.42
N ALA A 137 -0.71 1.55 12.32
CA ALA A 137 -1.66 2.35 11.53
C ALA A 137 -2.73 1.44 10.89
N THR A 138 -2.30 0.37 10.22
CA THR A 138 -3.20 -0.60 9.56
C THR A 138 -4.12 -1.32 10.54
N ALA A 139 -3.61 -1.71 11.72
CA ALA A 139 -4.43 -2.29 12.78
C ALA A 139 -5.56 -1.36 13.28
N GLY A 140 -5.40 -0.04 13.14
CA GLY A 140 -6.43 0.92 13.50
C GLY A 140 -7.54 1.09 12.48
N LEU A 141 -7.31 0.76 11.21
CA LEU A 141 -8.27 1.00 10.12
C LEU A 141 -9.57 0.21 10.29
N MET A 142 -9.46 -1.01 10.83
CA MET A 142 -10.60 -1.89 11.09
C MET A 142 -11.07 -1.83 12.55
N SER A 143 -10.54 -0.91 13.35
CA SER A 143 -10.90 -0.77 14.77
C SER A 143 -12.04 0.24 14.97
N VAL A 144 -12.73 0.13 16.12
CA VAL A 144 -13.73 1.14 16.51
C VAL A 144 -13.03 2.50 16.65
N PRO A 145 -13.53 3.58 16.00
CA PRO A 145 -12.82 4.84 15.86
C PRO A 145 -12.85 5.71 17.14
N ILE A 146 -12.41 5.15 18.26
CA ILE A 146 -12.36 5.81 19.56
C ILE A 146 -10.95 6.33 19.80
N ASP A 147 -10.79 7.64 19.69
CA ASP A 147 -9.51 8.33 19.85
C ASP A 147 -9.21 8.66 21.32
N LEU A 148 -9.10 7.63 22.15
CA LEU A 148 -8.71 7.76 23.56
C LEU A 148 -7.36 7.09 23.83
N PRO A 149 -6.54 7.62 24.77
CA PRO A 149 -5.27 7.03 25.14
C PRO A 149 -5.38 5.51 25.42
N GLY A 150 -4.47 4.73 24.85
CA GLY A 150 -4.44 3.27 25.01
C GLY A 150 -5.35 2.48 24.05
N LYS A 151 -6.27 3.13 23.34
CA LYS A 151 -7.11 2.46 22.32
C LYS A 151 -6.36 2.26 21.00
N THR A 152 -6.76 1.24 20.24
CA THR A 152 -6.14 0.88 18.95
C THR A 152 -6.20 2.04 17.95
N PHE A 153 -7.34 2.72 17.84
CA PHE A 153 -7.47 3.86 16.94
C PHE A 153 -6.55 5.03 17.31
N ASN A 154 -6.42 5.39 18.60
CA ASN A 154 -5.47 6.42 19.04
C ASN A 154 -4.01 6.06 18.69
N ARG A 155 -3.62 4.79 18.85
CA ARG A 155 -2.29 4.31 18.45
C ARG A 155 -2.07 4.44 16.94
N ALA A 156 -3.09 4.15 16.14
CA ALA A 156 -3.03 4.30 14.69
C ALA A 156 -2.88 5.76 14.24
N VAL A 157 -3.62 6.70 14.85
CA VAL A 157 -3.46 8.14 14.57
C VAL A 157 -2.05 8.64 14.94
N LYS A 158 -1.49 8.17 16.06
CA LYS A 158 -0.09 8.46 16.43
C LYS A 158 0.90 7.87 15.43
N ALA A 159 0.67 6.63 15.01
CA ALA A 159 1.52 5.96 14.04
C ALA A 159 1.48 6.64 12.66
N GLY A 160 0.31 7.04 12.18
CA GLY A 160 0.17 7.80 10.94
C GLY A 160 0.93 9.13 10.93
N ARG A 161 0.95 9.86 12.05
CA ARG A 161 1.78 11.06 12.20
C ARG A 161 3.28 10.74 12.08
N LEU A 162 3.73 9.67 12.73
CA LEU A 162 5.13 9.25 12.68
C LEU A 162 5.54 8.79 11.27
N ILE A 163 4.66 8.07 10.56
CA ILE A 163 4.87 7.67 9.15
C ILE A 163 5.05 8.91 8.29
N ARG A 164 4.13 9.88 8.36
CA ARG A 164 4.19 11.13 7.59
C ARG A 164 5.48 11.91 7.87
N GLN A 165 5.87 12.04 9.14
CA GLN A 165 7.12 12.71 9.50
C GLN A 165 8.35 12.03 8.87
N ARG A 166 8.41 10.69 8.91
CA ARG A 166 9.55 9.93 8.37
C ARG A 166 9.59 9.99 6.84
N LEU A 167 8.43 9.87 6.19
CA LEU A 167 8.33 10.03 4.74
C LEU A 167 8.75 11.43 4.32
N LEU A 168 8.29 12.47 5.02
CA LEU A 168 8.67 13.85 4.70
C LEU A 168 10.19 14.04 4.76
N ALA A 169 10.83 13.56 5.83
CA ALA A 169 12.30 13.64 5.96
C ALA A 169 13.03 12.91 4.82
N LEU A 170 12.57 11.72 4.45
CA LEU A 170 13.15 10.93 3.35
C LEU A 170 12.96 11.61 1.99
N ILE A 171 11.75 12.11 1.72
CA ILE A 171 11.41 12.78 0.45
C ILE A 171 12.19 14.09 0.32
N THR A 172 12.30 14.88 1.39
CA THR A 172 13.11 16.11 1.40
C THR A 172 14.59 15.80 1.14
N LYS A 173 15.14 14.74 1.75
CA LYS A 173 16.51 14.30 1.47
C LYS A 173 16.69 13.98 -0.01
N LYS A 174 15.79 13.19 -0.60
CA LYS A 174 15.82 12.84 -2.03
C LYS A 174 15.70 14.05 -2.94
N LYS A 175 14.82 15.01 -2.63
CA LYS A 175 14.68 16.26 -3.37
C LYS A 175 15.99 17.05 -3.40
N ASN A 176 16.66 17.18 -2.26
CA ASN A 176 17.95 17.86 -2.19
C ASN A 176 19.01 17.12 -3.02
N GLU A 177 19.06 15.79 -2.94
CA GLU A 177 20.00 14.99 -3.75
C GLU A 177 19.76 15.13 -5.26
N ILE A 178 18.50 15.21 -5.71
CA ILE A 178 18.16 15.44 -7.12
C ILE A 178 18.69 16.81 -7.57
N LEU A 179 18.47 17.85 -6.75
CA LEU A 179 18.91 19.22 -7.04
C LEU A 179 20.43 19.35 -7.04
N GLU A 180 21.12 18.75 -6.07
CA GLU A 180 22.58 18.82 -5.93
C GLU A 180 23.32 18.02 -7.00
N LYS A 181 22.83 16.82 -7.32
CA LYS A 181 23.50 15.89 -8.25
C LYS A 181 23.04 16.04 -9.70
N GLY A 182 22.06 16.92 -9.97
CA GLY A 182 21.46 17.09 -11.30
C GLY A 182 20.87 15.79 -11.85
N LYS A 183 20.24 14.98 -10.99
CA LYS A 183 19.71 13.66 -11.37
C LYS A 183 18.61 13.83 -12.42
N THR A 184 18.78 13.25 -13.59
CA THR A 184 17.83 13.37 -14.72
C THR A 184 16.94 12.13 -14.92
N VAL A 185 17.26 11.03 -14.25
CA VAL A 185 16.53 9.76 -14.38
C VAL A 185 16.06 9.32 -13.00
N ALA A 186 14.75 9.06 -12.86
CA ALA A 186 14.17 8.56 -11.63
C ALA A 186 14.63 7.13 -11.35
N SER A 187 15.09 6.84 -10.12
CA SER A 187 15.42 5.45 -9.72
C SER A 187 14.25 4.72 -9.07
N ASP A 188 13.24 5.46 -8.63
CA ASP A 188 12.06 4.94 -7.96
C ASP A 188 10.88 5.91 -8.11
N LEU A 189 9.75 5.50 -7.52
CA LEU A 189 8.50 6.22 -7.62
C LEU A 189 8.56 7.61 -6.96
N VAL A 190 9.25 7.78 -5.82
CA VAL A 190 9.40 9.09 -5.18
C VAL A 190 10.17 10.05 -6.08
N ASP A 191 11.25 9.59 -6.71
CA ASP A 191 12.01 10.44 -7.63
C ASP A 191 11.18 10.87 -8.84
N SER A 192 10.43 9.94 -9.43
CA SER A 192 9.53 10.26 -10.54
C SER A 192 8.54 11.35 -10.15
N MET A 193 7.94 11.23 -8.96
CA MET A 193 7.00 12.21 -8.47
C MET A 193 7.63 13.59 -8.18
N LEU A 194 8.86 13.61 -7.65
CA LEU A 194 9.61 14.85 -7.43
C LEU A 194 9.98 15.55 -8.75
N MET A 195 10.39 14.79 -9.75
CA MET A 195 10.74 15.31 -11.09
C MET A 195 9.52 15.87 -11.83
N ASP A 196 8.33 15.33 -11.56
CA ASP A 196 7.05 15.84 -12.06
C ASP A 196 6.53 17.07 -11.29
N GLY A 197 7.29 17.57 -10.31
CA GLY A 197 7.01 18.82 -9.60
C GLY A 197 6.00 18.69 -8.44
N MET A 198 5.69 17.48 -7.97
CA MET A 198 4.84 17.31 -6.79
C MET A 198 5.53 17.76 -5.51
N THR A 199 4.73 18.25 -4.57
CA THR A 199 5.21 18.65 -3.25
C THR A 199 5.49 17.42 -2.38
N GLU A 200 6.41 17.56 -1.43
CA GLU A 200 6.79 16.46 -0.53
C GLU A 200 5.60 15.91 0.28
N VAL A 201 4.63 16.78 0.62
CA VAL A 201 3.39 16.41 1.32
C VAL A 201 2.49 15.55 0.44
N GLU A 202 2.27 15.95 -0.82
CA GLU A 202 1.47 15.18 -1.78
C GLU A 202 2.09 13.80 -2.02
N ILE A 203 3.41 13.75 -2.19
CA ILE A 203 4.14 12.48 -2.37
C ILE A 203 3.98 11.61 -1.13
N GLY A 204 4.16 12.18 0.07
CA GLY A 204 3.98 11.45 1.34
C GLY A 204 2.62 10.77 1.45
N ASN A 205 1.54 11.50 1.16
CA ASN A 205 0.18 10.93 1.18
C ASN A 205 -0.01 9.79 0.17
N LYS A 206 0.52 9.94 -1.05
CA LYS A 206 0.42 8.90 -2.09
C LYS A 206 1.19 7.64 -1.70
N ILE A 207 2.41 7.81 -1.18
CA ILE A 207 3.25 6.71 -0.73
C ILE A 207 2.58 5.94 0.40
N VAL A 208 1.96 6.60 1.38
CA VAL A 208 1.18 5.91 2.43
C VAL A 208 0.09 5.02 1.82
N GLY A 209 -0.68 5.53 0.86
CA GLY A 209 -1.71 4.77 0.17
C GLY A 209 -1.16 3.56 -0.59
N PHE A 210 -0.06 3.74 -1.31
CA PHE A 210 0.59 2.65 -2.07
C PHE A 210 1.20 1.58 -1.18
N PHE A 211 1.78 1.96 -0.04
CA PHE A 211 2.27 0.99 0.95
C PHE A 211 1.14 0.11 1.46
N ILE A 212 0.02 0.70 1.86
CA ILE A 212 -1.14 -0.07 2.35
C ILE A 212 -1.66 -1.00 1.26
N ALA A 213 -1.82 -0.48 0.04
CA ALA A 213 -2.35 -1.25 -1.08
C ALA A 213 -1.44 -2.42 -1.48
N SER A 214 -0.12 -2.23 -1.53
CA SER A 214 0.85 -3.24 -2.00
C SER A 214 1.22 -4.27 -0.93
N HIS A 215 1.33 -3.86 0.33
CA HIS A 215 1.82 -4.75 1.38
C HIS A 215 0.76 -5.75 1.85
N ASP A 216 -0.43 -5.28 2.24
CA ASP A 216 -1.45 -6.15 2.85
C ASP A 216 -2.12 -7.07 1.82
N THR A 217 -2.34 -6.59 0.59
CA THR A 217 -2.98 -7.41 -0.46
C THR A 217 -2.04 -8.51 -0.96
N THR A 218 -0.80 -8.17 -1.31
CA THR A 218 0.16 -9.15 -1.86
C THR A 218 0.61 -10.16 -0.81
N SER A 219 0.82 -9.76 0.45
CA SER A 219 1.16 -10.71 1.51
C SER A 219 0.04 -11.72 1.76
N THR A 220 -1.21 -11.26 1.72
CA THR A 220 -2.40 -12.11 1.82
C THR A 220 -2.48 -13.06 0.62
N ALA A 221 -2.26 -12.56 -0.60
CA ALA A 221 -2.27 -13.39 -1.80
C ALA A 221 -1.19 -14.49 -1.76
N ILE A 222 0.06 -14.15 -1.40
CA ILE A 222 1.14 -15.14 -1.23
C ILE A 222 0.73 -16.21 -0.22
N THR A 223 0.16 -15.79 0.92
CA THR A 223 -0.28 -16.72 1.96
C THR A 223 -1.33 -17.71 1.44
N PHE A 224 -2.35 -17.21 0.74
CA PHE A 224 -3.38 -18.08 0.14
C PHE A 224 -2.81 -18.97 -0.95
N ILE A 225 -1.88 -18.48 -1.78
CA ILE A 225 -1.22 -19.31 -2.80
C ILE A 225 -0.50 -20.48 -2.13
N VAL A 226 0.30 -20.25 -1.09
CA VAL A 226 1.00 -21.32 -0.39
C VAL A 226 0.01 -22.30 0.27
N SER A 227 -1.05 -21.79 0.89
CA SER A 227 -2.11 -22.64 1.48
C SER A 227 -2.76 -23.54 0.42
N TYR A 228 -3.19 -22.96 -0.71
CA TYR A 228 -3.84 -23.73 -1.76
C TYR A 228 -2.90 -24.73 -2.44
N LEU A 229 -1.63 -24.37 -2.68
CA LEU A 229 -0.68 -25.33 -3.23
C LEU A 229 -0.43 -26.51 -2.26
N SER A 230 -0.51 -26.28 -0.95
CA SER A 230 -0.44 -27.35 0.05
C SER A 230 -1.70 -28.23 0.05
N ASP A 231 -2.89 -27.63 -0.12
CA ASP A 231 -4.16 -28.35 -0.11
C ASP A 231 -4.45 -29.12 -1.42
N TYR A 232 -3.83 -28.71 -2.54
CA TYR A 232 -4.04 -29.26 -3.88
C TYR A 232 -2.72 -29.72 -4.55
N PRO A 233 -2.19 -30.90 -4.18
CA PRO A 233 -0.89 -31.39 -4.67
C PRO A 233 -0.82 -31.56 -6.20
N GLU A 234 -1.93 -31.87 -6.86
CA GLU A 234 -2.00 -31.97 -8.32
C GLU A 234 -1.85 -30.61 -9.03
N VAL A 235 -2.23 -29.52 -8.36
CA VAL A 235 -1.96 -28.16 -8.85
C VAL A 235 -0.49 -27.83 -8.60
N TYR A 236 0.03 -28.14 -7.41
CA TYR A 236 1.43 -27.94 -7.08
C TYR A 236 2.37 -28.64 -8.07
N ASN A 237 2.14 -29.92 -8.37
CA ASN A 237 2.99 -30.68 -9.30
C ASN A 237 3.01 -30.05 -10.70
N ARG A 238 1.86 -29.59 -11.20
CA ARG A 238 1.79 -28.89 -12.51
C ARG A 238 2.51 -27.55 -12.50
N VAL A 239 2.48 -26.82 -11.39
CA VAL A 239 3.26 -25.56 -11.26
C VAL A 239 4.76 -25.86 -11.23
N LEU A 240 5.16 -26.94 -10.55
CA LEU A 240 6.57 -27.35 -10.42
C LEU A 240 7.19 -27.81 -11.74
N GLU A 241 6.42 -28.51 -12.58
CA GLU A 241 6.86 -28.93 -13.93
C GLU A 241 7.19 -27.73 -14.84
N GLY A 242 6.56 -26.58 -14.59
CA GLY A 242 6.67 -25.37 -15.41
C GLY A 242 5.83 -25.46 -16.70
N THR A 243 5.29 -24.32 -17.15
CA THR A 243 4.66 -24.19 -18.47
C THR A 243 5.68 -23.96 -19.57
#